data_AF-A0A3M6TKA4-F1
#
_entry.id   AF-A0A3M6TKA4-F1
#
_cell.length_a   1.000
_cell.length_b   1.000
_cell.length_c   1.000
_cell.angle_alpha   90.00
_cell.angle_beta   90.00
_cell.angle_gamma   90.00
#
_symmetry.space_group_name_H-M   'P 1'
#
loop_
_entity.id
_entity.type
_entity.pdbx_description
1 polymer ?
#
loop_
_entity_poly.entity_id
_entity_poly.type
_entity_poly.pdbx_seq_one_letter_code
_entity_poly.pdbx_strand_id
1 'polypeptide(L)'
;MNNLRSSLYSQQIGVLAFINGGEEGKALYNAFVTGRVCYEVYKRLSVSQADVLRAETVMRISQYVKSHPQASQAQLKAEVEKEIKIFAQKVAQLEGM
;
A
#
# COMPACT_ATOMS: atom_id res chain seq x y z
N MET A 1 -9.53 9.49 10.20
CA MET A 1 -8.98 9.21 11.55
C MET A 1 -9.80 8.23 12.40
N ASN A 2 -10.97 7.73 11.95
CA ASN A 2 -11.83 6.85 12.76
C ASN A 2 -11.43 5.36 12.75
N ASN A 3 -10.72 4.87 11.73
CA ASN A 3 -10.31 3.45 11.62
C ASN A 3 -9.13 3.04 12.52
N LEU A 4 -8.34 4.00 13.01
CA LEU A 4 -7.20 3.71 13.89
C LEU A 4 -7.64 3.36 15.32
N ARG A 5 -8.74 3.96 15.79
CA ARG A 5 -9.26 3.71 17.14
C ARG A 5 -10.00 2.38 17.25
N SER A 6 -10.78 1.97 16.25
CA SER A 6 -11.49 0.68 16.29
C SER A 6 -10.54 -0.52 16.28
N SER A 7 -9.44 -0.44 15.50
CA SER A 7 -8.40 -1.47 15.44
C SER A 7 -7.70 -1.70 16.79
N LEU A 8 -7.54 -0.63 17.58
CA LEU A 8 -6.91 -0.68 18.91
C LEU A 8 -7.78 -1.46 19.90
N TYR A 9 -9.10 -1.24 19.87
CA TYR A 9 -10.04 -1.94 20.75
C TYR A 9 -10.13 -3.44 20.42
N SER A 10 -10.15 -3.83 19.14
CA SER A 10 -10.16 -5.25 18.75
C SER A 10 -8.87 -5.98 19.17
N GLN A 11 -7.71 -5.31 19.10
CA GLN A 11 -6.45 -5.88 19.60
C GLN A 11 -6.48 -6.08 21.13
N GLN A 12 -6.99 -5.08 21.86
CA GLN A 12 -7.11 -5.16 23.32
C GLN A 12 -8.02 -6.32 23.75
N ILE A 13 -9.17 -6.51 23.08
CA ILE A 13 -10.09 -7.62 23.35
C ILE A 13 -9.45 -8.98 23.04
N GLY A 14 -8.71 -9.09 21.92
CA GLY A 14 -7.99 -10.32 21.57
C GLY A 14 -6.91 -10.68 22.58
N VAL A 15 -6.14 -9.70 23.07
CA VAL A 15 -5.13 -9.92 24.12
C VAL A 15 -5.78 -10.27 25.46
N LEU A 16 -6.90 -9.63 25.82
CA LEU A 16 -7.68 -9.98 27.01
C LEU A 16 -8.22 -11.41 26.96
N ALA A 17 -8.70 -11.87 25.80
CA ALA A 17 -9.14 -13.25 25.60
C ALA A 17 -7.98 -14.24 25.68
N PHE A 18 -6.81 -13.89 25.14
CA PHE A 18 -5.59 -14.70 25.27
C PHE A 18 -5.14 -14.87 26.73
N ILE A 19 -5.17 -13.78 27.51
CA ILE A 19 -4.73 -13.80 28.92
C ILE A 19 -5.71 -14.58 29.80
N ASN A 20 -7.02 -14.47 29.56
CA ASN A 20 -8.04 -15.03 30.44
C ASN A 20 -8.67 -16.36 29.97
N GLY A 21 -8.47 -16.76 28.72
CA GLY A 21 -9.24 -17.85 28.08
C GLY A 21 -8.56 -19.22 27.99
N GLY A 22 -7.39 -19.43 28.62
CA GLY A 22 -6.68 -20.71 28.55
C GLY A 22 -6.32 -21.12 27.11
N GLU A 23 -6.42 -22.41 26.76
CA GLU A 23 -6.12 -22.88 25.38
C GLU A 23 -7.07 -22.32 24.33
N GLU A 24 -8.34 -22.11 24.67
CA GLU A 24 -9.37 -21.62 23.74
C GLU A 24 -9.16 -20.14 23.42
N GLY A 25 -8.76 -19.34 24.43
CA GLY A 25 -8.31 -17.96 24.25
C GLY A 25 -7.05 -17.85 23.39
N LYS A 26 -6.11 -18.80 23.54
CA LYS A 26 -4.92 -18.89 22.67
C LYS A 26 -5.30 -19.19 21.21
N ALA A 27 -6.22 -20.13 20.98
CA ALA A 27 -6.69 -20.48 19.65
C ALA A 27 -7.37 -19.30 18.95
N LEU A 28 -8.27 -18.59 19.65
CA LEU A 28 -8.95 -17.40 19.13
C LEU A 28 -7.98 -16.26 18.80
N TYR A 29 -7.01 -15.99 19.68
CA TYR A 29 -5.98 -15.00 19.44
C TYR A 29 -5.12 -15.34 18.22
N ASN A 30 -4.68 -16.59 18.11
CA ASN A 30 -3.89 -17.06 16.97
C ASN A 30 -4.67 -16.96 15.65
N ALA A 31 -5.96 -17.32 15.64
CA ALA A 31 -6.82 -17.17 14.47
C ALA A 31 -6.98 -15.69 14.07
N PHE A 32 -7.18 -14.79 15.03
CA PHE A 32 -7.30 -13.35 14.79
C PHE A 32 -6.01 -12.75 14.22
N VAL A 33 -4.86 -13.04 14.83
CA VAL A 33 -3.54 -12.56 14.37
C VAL A 33 -3.25 -13.10 12.97
N THR A 34 -3.49 -14.39 12.74
CA THR A 34 -3.30 -15.02 11.42
C THR A 34 -4.19 -14.36 10.37
N GLY A 35 -5.47 -14.15 10.66
CA GLY A 35 -6.40 -13.44 9.77
C GLY A 35 -5.95 -12.03 9.43
N ARG A 36 -5.45 -11.27 10.42
CA ARG A 36 -4.90 -9.92 10.19
C ARG A 36 -3.66 -9.94 9.30
N VAL A 37 -2.74 -10.87 9.53
CA VAL A 37 -1.53 -11.01 8.70
C VAL A 37 -1.92 -11.37 7.27
N CYS A 38 -2.80 -12.37 7.08
CA CYS A 38 -3.30 -12.74 5.76
C CYS A 38 -4.04 -11.59 5.07
N TYR A 39 -4.83 -10.79 5.79
CA TYR A 39 -5.51 -9.62 5.24
C TYR A 39 -4.54 -8.50 4.82
N GLU A 40 -3.52 -8.20 5.63
CA GLU A 40 -2.50 -7.20 5.28
C GLU A 40 -1.63 -7.67 4.12
N VAL A 41 -1.28 -8.96 4.06
CA VAL A 41 -0.60 -9.58 2.91
C VAL A 41 -1.50 -9.52 1.68
N TYR A 42 -2.76 -9.93 1.79
CA TYR A 42 -3.74 -9.82 0.71
C TYR A 42 -3.87 -8.39 0.22
N LYS A 43 -4.02 -7.40 1.10
CA LYS A 43 -4.11 -5.98 0.75
C LYS A 43 -2.83 -5.45 0.07
N ARG A 44 -1.66 -5.92 0.51
CA ARG A 44 -0.37 -5.61 -0.14
C ARG A 44 -0.17 -6.32 -1.47
N LEU A 45 -0.90 -7.41 -1.73
CA LEU A 45 -0.86 -8.16 -3.00
C LEU A 45 -2.01 -7.78 -3.95
N SER A 46 -3.15 -7.31 -3.43
CA SER A 46 -4.33 -6.82 -4.17
C SER A 46 -4.23 -5.34 -4.52
N VAL A 47 -3.00 -4.86 -4.68
CA VAL A 47 -2.69 -3.51 -5.18
C VAL A 47 -3.41 -3.35 -6.51
N SER A 48 -4.22 -2.31 -6.65
CA SER A 48 -4.89 -2.08 -7.93
C SER A 48 -3.84 -1.89 -9.02
N GLN A 49 -4.14 -2.33 -10.24
CA GLN A 49 -3.23 -2.08 -11.38
C GLN A 49 -2.90 -0.58 -11.51
N ALA A 50 -3.85 0.31 -11.17
CA ALA A 50 -3.61 1.75 -11.12
C ALA A 50 -2.58 2.17 -10.05
N ASP A 51 -2.59 1.54 -8.87
CA ASP A 51 -1.60 1.81 -7.82
C ASP A 51 -0.21 1.29 -8.20
N VAL A 52 -0.14 0.14 -8.90
CA VAL A 52 1.12 -0.38 -9.47
C VAL A 52 1.69 0.59 -10.50
N LEU A 53 0.87 1.05 -11.45
CA LEU A 53 1.28 2.04 -12.44
C LEU A 53 1.75 3.35 -11.81
N ARG A 54 1.11 3.78 -10.71
CA ARG A 54 1.53 4.97 -9.98
C ARG A 54 2.90 4.78 -9.35
N ALA A 55 3.13 3.65 -8.69
CA ALA A 55 4.42 3.32 -8.08
C ALA A 55 5.54 3.24 -9.13
N GLU A 56 5.28 2.60 -10.27
CA GLU A 56 6.25 2.56 -11.38
C GLU A 56 6.60 3.96 -11.90
N THR A 57 5.62 4.84 -12.03
CA THR A 57 5.81 6.21 -12.54
C THR A 57 6.68 7.02 -11.58
N VAL A 58 6.41 6.94 -10.27
CA VAL A 58 7.24 7.56 -9.23
C VAL A 58 8.66 7.00 -9.25
N MET A 59 8.83 5.70 -9.46
CA MET A 59 10.13 5.06 -9.55
C MET A 59 10.93 5.57 -10.77
N ARG A 60 10.31 5.68 -11.95
CA ARG A 60 10.96 6.20 -13.16
C ARG A 60 11.42 7.65 -13.00
N ILE A 61 10.57 8.51 -12.44
CA ILE A 61 10.94 9.90 -12.11
C ILE A 61 12.12 9.93 -11.13
N SER A 62 12.06 9.13 -10.07
CA SER A 62 13.13 9.06 -9.06
C SER A 62 14.46 8.58 -9.65
N GLN A 63 14.41 7.62 -10.59
CA GLN A 63 15.59 7.15 -11.32
C GLN A 63 16.16 8.24 -12.21
N TYR A 64 15.32 9.01 -12.90
CA TYR A 64 15.76 10.13 -13.73
C TYR A 64 16.48 11.20 -12.91
N VAL A 65 15.91 11.59 -11.76
CA VAL A 65 16.55 12.54 -10.83
C VAL A 65 17.91 12.04 -10.37
N LYS A 66 18.02 10.74 -10.05
CA LYS A 66 19.29 10.14 -9.62
C LYS A 66 20.34 10.08 -10.72
N SER A 67 19.95 9.78 -11.96
CA SER A 67 20.87 9.69 -13.09
C SER A 67 21.24 11.04 -13.71
N HIS A 68 20.41 12.08 -13.47
CA HIS A 68 20.64 13.44 -13.97
C HIS A 68 20.68 14.45 -12.81
N PRO A 69 21.69 14.38 -11.91
CA PRO A 69 21.77 15.26 -10.74
C PRO A 69 21.95 16.75 -11.08
N GLN A 70 22.38 17.06 -12.31
CA GLN A 70 22.57 18.42 -12.83
C GLN A 70 21.39 18.87 -13.71
N ALA A 71 20.29 18.12 -13.75
CA ALA A 71 19.12 18.50 -14.53
C ALA A 71 18.55 19.84 -14.03
N SER A 72 18.33 20.76 -14.96
CA SER A 72 17.63 22.01 -14.67
C SER A 72 16.18 21.73 -14.27
N GLN A 73 15.56 22.67 -13.56
CA GLN A 73 14.14 22.59 -13.20
C GLN A 73 13.22 22.41 -14.42
N ALA A 74 13.58 23.00 -15.57
CA ALA A 74 12.86 22.81 -16.81
C ALA A 74 12.92 21.36 -17.33
N GLN A 75 14.10 20.72 -17.25
CA GLN A 75 14.28 19.32 -17.65
C GLN A 75 13.56 18.36 -16.70
N LEU A 76 13.64 18.61 -15.39
CA LEU A 76 12.91 17.82 -14.38
C LEU A 76 11.39 17.92 -14.60
N LYS A 77 10.87 19.13 -14.83
CA LYS A 77 9.46 19.35 -15.12
C LYS A 77 9.02 18.62 -16.39
N ALA A 78 9.81 18.72 -17.47
CA ALA A 78 9.51 18.05 -18.72
C ALA A 78 9.44 16.51 -18.56
N GLU A 79 10.36 15.92 -17.81
CA GLU A 79 10.35 14.47 -17.55
C GLU A 79 9.15 14.07 -16.69
N VAL A 80 8.84 14.82 -15.63
CA VAL A 80 7.65 14.56 -14.79
C VAL A 80 6.37 14.64 -15.61
N GLU A 81 6.21 15.67 -16.45
CA GLU A 81 5.04 15.82 -17.33
C GLU A 81 4.91 14.66 -18.33
N LYS A 82 6.03 14.21 -18.90
CA LYS A 82 6.08 13.05 -19.79
C LYS A 82 5.64 11.77 -19.07
N GLU A 83 6.19 11.50 -17.89
CA GLU A 83 5.86 10.30 -17.11
C GLU A 83 4.40 10.32 -16.62
N ILE A 84 3.86 11.48 -16.26
CA ILE A 84 2.43 11.63 -15.92
C ILE A 84 1.52 11.37 -17.13
N LYS A 85 1.88 11.83 -18.34
CA LYS A 85 1.10 11.53 -19.55
C LYS A 85 1.07 10.03 -19.85
N ILE A 86 2.20 9.35 -19.71
CA ILE A 86 2.30 7.90 -19.89
C ILE A 86 1.45 7.17 -18.85
N PHE A 87 1.50 7.60 -17.59
CA PHE A 87 0.64 7.06 -16.53
C PHE A 87 -0.84 7.21 -16.85
N ALA A 88 -1.28 8.42 -17.23
CA ALA A 88 -2.67 8.70 -17.59
C ALA A 88 -3.16 7.83 -18.76
N GLN A 89 -2.33 7.63 -19.79
CA GLN A 89 -2.64 6.74 -20.90
C GLN A 89 -2.83 5.29 -20.45
N LYS A 90 -1.92 4.77 -19.61
CA LYS A 90 -2.00 3.40 -19.11
C LYS A 90 -3.20 3.19 -18.18
N VAL A 91 -3.56 4.17 -17.36
CA VAL A 91 -4.77 4.12 -16.52
C VAL A 91 -6.03 4.14 -17.38
N ALA A 92 -6.10 5.01 -18.39
CA ALA A 92 -7.24 5.03 -19.31
C ALA A 92 -7.41 3.71 -20.08
N GLN A 93 -6.31 3.04 -20.42
CA GLN A 93 -6.34 1.69 -21.01
C GLN A 93 -6.85 0.63 -20.02
N LEU A 94 -6.47 0.71 -18.74
CA LEU A 94 -6.98 -0.20 -17.70
C LEU A 94 -8.47 -0.01 -17.42
N GLU A 95 -8.98 1.22 -17.51
CA GLU A 95 -10.39 1.56 -17.27
C GLU A 95 -11.29 1.32 -18.49
N GLY A 96 -10.70 1.31 -19.69
CA GLY A 96 -11.40 1.06 -20.96
C GLY A 96 -11.45 -0.42 -21.39
N MET A 97 -10.89 -1.34 -20.58
CA MET A 97 -10.97 -2.80 -20.74
C MET A 97 -12.00 -3.40 -19.79
#